data_AF-A0AA97FJP1-F1
#
_entry.id   AF-A0AA97FJP1-F1
#
_cell.length_a   1.000
_cell.length_b   1.000
_cell.length_c   1.000
_cell.angle_alpha   90.00
_cell.angle_beta   90.00
_cell.angle_gamma   90.00
#
_symmetry.space_group_name_H-M   'P 1'
#
loop_
_entity.id
_entity.type
_entity.pdbx_description
1 polymer ?
#
loop_
_entity_poly.entity_id
_entity_poly.type
_entity_poly.pdbx_seq_one_letter_code
_entity_poly.pdbx_strand_id
1 'polypeptide(L)'
;MPVPPIVRIATVLVALEAVGMLALAGWQAVTLGTAEVTSLPSAIALVVLTVVGAVAVGAFALGIGAGRSWGRSGAIVVQLLVIAIAVGSVTGAYAQWGIGAALGLPAVTVLVVVLLATRDAGRAEAHGNAG
;
A
#
# COMPACT_ATOMS: atom_id res chain seq x y z
N MET A 1 -20.85 -15.91 -5.80
CA MET A 1 -21.46 -15.00 -4.79
C MET A 1 -21.01 -13.58 -5.12
N PRO A 2 -21.89 -12.57 -5.08
CA PRO A 2 -21.49 -11.18 -5.29
C PRO A 2 -20.38 -10.78 -4.31
N VAL A 3 -19.32 -10.14 -4.79
CA VAL A 3 -18.25 -9.62 -3.92
C VAL A 3 -18.82 -8.47 -3.09
N PRO A 4 -18.67 -8.48 -1.75
CA PRO A 4 -19.16 -7.39 -0.91
C PRO A 4 -18.58 -6.03 -1.36
N PRO A 5 -19.36 -4.94 -1.33
CA PRO A 5 -18.89 -3.63 -1.79
C PRO A 5 -17.60 -3.17 -1.11
N ILE A 6 -17.48 -3.43 0.21
CA ILE A 6 -16.30 -3.08 1.01
C ILE A 6 -15.03 -3.80 0.52
N VAL A 7 -15.13 -5.07 0.11
CA VAL A 7 -14.01 -5.83 -0.43
C VAL A 7 -13.57 -5.25 -1.76
N ARG A 8 -14.52 -4.88 -2.63
CA ARG A 8 -14.21 -4.23 -3.91
C ARG A 8 -13.53 -2.88 -3.72
N ILE A 9 -14.01 -2.06 -2.78
CA ILE A 9 -13.38 -0.77 -2.44
C ILE A 9 -11.96 -0.99 -1.93
N ALA A 10 -11.75 -1.94 -1.00
CA ALA A 10 -10.43 -2.30 -0.50
C ALA A 10 -9.47 -2.71 -1.63
N THR A 11 -9.92 -3.59 -2.54
CA THR A 11 -9.14 -4.00 -3.71
C THR A 11 -8.74 -2.82 -4.58
N VAL A 12 -9.70 -1.93 -4.90
CA VAL A 12 -9.42 -0.76 -5.76
C VAL A 12 -8.45 0.20 -5.09
N LEU A 13 -8.63 0.49 -3.80
CA LEU A 13 -7.75 1.41 -3.08
C LEU A 13 -6.30 0.90 -3.00
N VAL A 14 -6.11 -0.37 -2.63
CA VAL A 14 -4.76 -0.97 -2.58
C VAL A 14 -4.14 -1.03 -3.99
N ALA A 15 -4.94 -1.29 -5.03
CA ALA A 15 -4.46 -1.24 -6.41
C ALA A 15 -4.05 0.19 -6.83
N LEU A 16 -4.77 1.22 -6.40
CA LEU A 16 -4.41 2.62 -6.65
C LEU A 16 -3.09 3.00 -5.97
N GLU A 17 -2.81 2.47 -4.79
CA GLU A 17 -1.51 2.69 -4.14
C GLU A 17 -0.37 2.04 -4.93
N ALA A 18 -0.57 0.82 -5.44
CA ALA A 18 0.41 0.18 -6.33
C ALA A 18 0.66 1.03 -7.59
N VAL A 19 -0.39 1.60 -8.18
CA VAL A 19 -0.28 2.54 -9.32
C VAL A 19 0.48 3.81 -8.91
N GLY A 20 0.20 4.37 -7.73
CA GLY A 20 0.93 5.51 -7.19
C GLY A 20 2.43 5.22 -7.00
N MET A 21 2.77 4.03 -6.51
CA MET A 21 4.16 3.58 -6.39
C MET A 21 4.83 3.39 -7.75
N LEU A 22 4.12 2.88 -8.76
CA LEU A 22 4.64 2.80 -10.14
C LEU A 22 4.85 4.19 -10.75
N ALA A 23 3.95 5.13 -10.51
CA ALA A 23 4.12 6.51 -10.94
C ALA A 23 5.36 7.15 -10.27
N LEU A 24 5.55 6.90 -8.97
CA LEU A 24 6.75 7.32 -8.25
C LEU A 24 8.03 6.66 -8.81
N ALA A 25 7.99 5.37 -9.15
CA ALA A 25 9.12 4.70 -9.79
C ALA A 25 9.43 5.29 -11.19
N GLY A 26 8.39 5.61 -11.97
CA GLY A 26 8.55 6.30 -13.26
C GLY A 26 9.16 7.69 -13.10
N TRP A 27 8.72 8.45 -12.09
CA TRP A 27 9.34 9.73 -11.74
C TRP A 27 10.82 9.58 -11.37
N GLN A 28 11.15 8.61 -10.51
CA GLN A 28 12.55 8.32 -10.16
C GLN A 28 13.38 7.96 -11.39
N ALA A 29 12.84 7.16 -12.32
CA ALA A 29 13.51 6.77 -13.55
C ALA A 29 13.77 7.96 -14.48
N VAL A 30 12.83 8.91 -14.60
CA VAL A 30 13.05 10.17 -15.34
C VAL A 30 14.12 11.01 -14.65
N THR A 31 14.10 11.06 -13.31
CA THR A 31 15.07 11.81 -12.52
C THR A 31 16.49 11.28 -12.70
N LEU A 32 16.68 9.96 -12.84
CA LEU A 32 17.98 9.34 -13.14
C LEU A 32 18.61 9.86 -14.44
N GLY A 33 17.81 10.20 -15.44
CA GLY A 33 18.29 10.68 -16.74
C GLY A 33 18.41 12.20 -16.85
N THR A 34 17.88 12.95 -15.89
CA THR A 34 17.73 14.41 -15.99
C THR A 34 18.42 15.19 -14.86
N ALA A 35 18.61 14.57 -13.70
CA ALA A 35 19.19 15.21 -12.52
C ALA A 35 20.58 14.67 -12.20
N GLU A 36 21.40 15.51 -11.58
CA GLU A 36 22.70 15.10 -11.05
C GLU A 36 22.49 14.19 -9.82
N VAL A 37 22.81 12.91 -9.97
CA VAL A 37 22.67 11.92 -8.89
C VAL A 37 23.99 11.77 -8.14
N THR A 38 23.94 11.90 -6.81
CA THR A 38 25.13 11.73 -5.96
C THR A 38 25.71 10.31 -6.03
N SER A 39 24.85 9.30 -6.20
CA SER A 39 25.22 7.89 -6.32
C SER A 39 24.26 7.16 -7.26
N LEU A 40 24.75 6.81 -8.45
CA LEU A 40 23.97 6.08 -9.44
C LEU A 40 23.54 4.68 -8.93
N PRO A 41 24.39 3.87 -8.28
CA PRO A 41 23.97 2.57 -7.75
C PRO A 41 22.84 2.67 -6.72
N SER A 42 22.92 3.63 -5.81
CA SER A 42 21.88 3.85 -4.78
C SER A 42 20.56 4.28 -5.40
N ALA A 43 20.61 5.16 -6.40
CA ALA A 43 19.41 5.62 -7.09
C ALA A 43 18.73 4.51 -7.90
N ILE A 44 19.50 3.64 -8.58
CA ILE A 44 18.98 2.44 -9.25
C ILE A 44 18.34 1.49 -8.23
N ALA A 45 19.00 1.27 -7.08
CA ALA A 45 18.46 0.41 -6.03
C ALA A 45 17.11 0.91 -5.50
N LEU A 46 16.95 2.23 -5.34
CA LEU A 46 15.68 2.84 -4.93
C LEU A 46 14.57 2.63 -5.98
N VAL A 47 14.86 2.80 -7.27
CA VAL A 47 13.90 2.53 -8.34
C VAL A 47 13.44 1.07 -8.30
N VAL A 48 14.40 0.14 -8.25
CA VAL A 48 14.10 -1.31 -8.22
C VAL A 48 13.29 -1.66 -6.98
N LEU A 49 13.69 -1.18 -5.79
CA LEU A 49 12.97 -1.43 -4.55
C LEU A 49 11.54 -0.88 -4.60
N THR A 50 11.35 0.30 -5.19
CA THR A 50 10.02 0.90 -5.37
C THR A 50 9.15 0.05 -6.28
N VAL A 51 9.70 -0.44 -7.41
CA VAL A 51 8.99 -1.33 -8.33
C VAL A 51 8.61 -2.65 -7.65
N VAL A 52 9.53 -3.27 -6.91
CA VAL A 52 9.25 -4.51 -6.17
C VAL A 52 8.15 -4.28 -5.13
N GLY A 53 8.20 -3.16 -4.40
CA GLY A 53 7.15 -2.76 -3.48
C GLY A 53 5.80 -2.62 -4.20
N ALA A 54 5.76 -1.94 -5.34
CA ALA A 54 4.54 -1.76 -6.12
C ALA A 54 3.94 -3.10 -6.60
N VAL A 55 4.79 -4.02 -7.06
CA VAL A 55 4.37 -5.37 -7.46
C VAL A 55 3.80 -6.14 -6.26
N ALA A 56 4.44 -6.07 -5.09
CA ALA A 56 3.95 -6.73 -3.88
C ALA A 56 2.57 -6.17 -3.45
N VAL A 57 2.41 -4.85 -3.44
CA VAL A 57 1.14 -4.18 -3.12
C VAL A 57 0.06 -4.54 -4.13
N GLY A 58 0.39 -4.55 -5.43
CA GLY A 58 -0.52 -5.00 -6.48
C GLY A 58 -0.95 -6.46 -6.30
N ALA A 59 -0.02 -7.35 -5.93
CA ALA A 59 -0.33 -8.74 -5.62
C ALA A 59 -1.27 -8.88 -4.40
N PHE A 60 -1.12 -8.04 -3.37
CA PHE A 60 -2.05 -8.01 -2.25
C PHE A 60 -3.45 -7.54 -2.66
N ALA A 61 -3.56 -6.54 -3.54
CA ALA A 61 -4.85 -6.12 -4.09
C ALA A 61 -5.57 -7.26 -4.81
N LEU A 62 -4.84 -8.01 -5.66
CA LEU A 62 -5.37 -9.20 -6.34
C LEU A 62 -5.78 -10.29 -5.34
N GLY A 63 -4.96 -10.51 -4.30
CA GLY A 63 -5.27 -11.45 -3.22
C GLY A 63 -6.55 -11.09 -2.47
N ILE A 64 -6.78 -9.80 -2.17
CA ILE A 64 -8.01 -9.29 -1.54
C ILE A 64 -9.21 -9.56 -2.46
N GLY A 65 -9.10 -9.18 -3.74
CA GLY A 65 -10.18 -9.37 -4.72
C GLY A 65 -10.53 -10.83 -4.96
N ALA A 66 -9.54 -11.73 -4.82
CA ALA A 66 -9.71 -13.17 -4.89
C ALA A 66 -10.14 -13.82 -3.56
N GLY A 67 -10.42 -13.03 -2.51
CA GLY A 67 -10.86 -13.51 -1.21
C GLY A 67 -9.78 -14.20 -0.37
N ARG A 68 -8.51 -14.13 -0.77
CA ARG A 68 -7.40 -14.83 -0.10
C ARG A 68 -6.95 -14.10 1.17
N SER A 69 -6.73 -14.85 2.25
CA SER A 69 -6.31 -14.31 3.55
C SER A 69 -4.95 -13.61 3.48
N TRP A 70 -3.99 -14.14 2.70
CA TRP A 70 -2.65 -13.58 2.54
C TRP A 70 -2.66 -12.17 1.90
N GLY A 71 -3.65 -11.86 1.06
CA GLY A 71 -3.80 -10.52 0.48
C GLY A 71 -4.21 -9.49 1.52
N ARG A 72 -5.12 -9.86 2.44
CA ARG A 72 -5.58 -8.97 3.52
C ARG A 72 -4.49 -8.70 4.55
N SER A 73 -3.82 -9.76 5.03
CA SER A 73 -2.74 -9.60 6.01
C SER A 73 -1.55 -8.83 5.43
N GLY A 74 -1.17 -9.11 4.18
CA GLY A 74 -0.11 -8.38 3.48
C GLY A 74 -0.43 -6.89 3.34
N ALA A 75 -1.65 -6.55 2.90
CA ALA A 75 -2.08 -5.15 2.80
C ALA A 75 -2.05 -4.44 4.17
N ILE A 76 -2.56 -5.07 5.24
CA ILE A 76 -2.51 -4.49 6.60
C ILE A 76 -1.07 -4.19 7.02
N VAL A 77 -0.16 -5.14 6.81
CA VAL A 77 1.26 -4.97 7.17
C VAL A 77 1.87 -3.80 6.40
N VAL A 78 1.62 -3.72 5.08
CA VAL A 78 2.10 -2.59 4.27
C VAL A 78 1.59 -1.26 4.81
N GLN A 79 0.30 -1.15 5.14
CA GLN A 79 -0.23 0.11 5.66
C GLN A 79 0.42 0.52 6.97
N LEU A 80 0.66 -0.44 7.88
CA LEU A 80 1.36 -0.17 9.13
C LEU A 80 2.81 0.29 8.90
N LEU A 81 3.51 -0.32 7.93
CA LEU A 81 4.85 0.10 7.55
C LEU A 81 4.85 1.51 6.94
N VAL A 82 3.90 1.84 6.08
CA VAL A 82 3.77 3.19 5.48
C VAL A 82 3.42 4.24 6.54
N ILE A 83 2.55 3.91 7.50
CA ILE A 83 2.25 4.79 8.64
C ILE A 83 3.51 4.99 9.49
N ALA A 84 4.29 3.94 9.75
CA ALA A 84 5.56 4.06 10.46
C ALA A 84 6.55 4.98 9.72
N ILE A 85 6.65 4.87 8.39
CA ILE A 85 7.45 5.77 7.55
C ILE A 85 6.92 7.21 7.63
N ALA A 86 5.60 7.40 7.61
CA ALA A 86 4.97 8.72 7.72
C ALA A 86 5.29 9.38 9.06
N VAL A 87 5.18 8.64 10.16
CA VAL A 87 5.57 9.13 11.50
C VAL A 87 7.07 9.46 11.53
N GLY A 88 7.92 8.58 10.98
CA GLY A 88 9.36 8.84 10.83
C GLY A 88 9.63 10.17 10.10
N SER A 89 8.90 10.43 9.00
CA SER A 89 9.10 11.63 8.19
C SER A 89 8.75 12.94 8.88
N VAL A 90 7.90 12.93 9.92
CA VAL A 90 7.55 14.14 10.69
C VAL A 90 8.37 14.30 11.97
N THR A 91 9.36 13.42 12.19
CA THR A 91 10.22 13.44 13.37
C THR A 91 11.67 13.78 13.01
N GLY A 92 12.41 14.34 13.96
CA GLY A 92 13.82 14.71 13.81
C GLY A 92 14.07 16.10 13.22
N ALA A 93 15.35 16.45 13.05
CA ALA A 93 15.79 17.79 12.65
C ALA A 93 15.40 18.18 11.21
N TYR A 94 15.10 17.20 10.35
CA TYR A 94 14.74 17.39 8.95
C TYR A 94 13.28 17.02 8.65
N ALA A 95 12.39 17.12 9.64
CA ALA A 95 10.98 16.74 9.53
C ALA A 95 10.30 17.35 8.29
N GLN A 96 9.71 16.47 7.47
CA GLN A 96 8.97 16.79 6.25
C GLN A 96 7.49 16.47 6.43
N TRP A 97 6.76 17.40 7.05
CA TRP A 97 5.32 17.25 7.32
C TRP A 97 4.49 16.97 6.06
N GLY A 98 4.87 17.54 4.91
CA GLY A 98 4.21 17.29 3.64
C GLY A 98 4.31 15.82 3.20
N ILE A 99 5.48 15.20 3.34
CA ILE A 99 5.69 13.78 3.03
C ILE A 99 4.91 12.91 4.01
N GLY A 100 4.95 13.26 5.30
CA GLY A 100 4.21 12.53 6.33
C GLY A 100 2.70 12.53 6.11
N ALA A 101 2.12 13.68 5.75
CA ALA A 101 0.71 13.75 5.40
C ALA A 101 0.39 12.96 4.11
N ALA A 102 1.22 13.12 3.08
CA ALA A 102 1.03 12.45 1.79
C ALA A 102 1.10 10.91 1.88
N LEU A 103 1.89 10.36 2.82
CA LEU A 103 1.97 8.93 3.08
C LEU A 103 0.93 8.47 4.11
N GLY A 104 0.78 9.19 5.22
CA GLY A 104 -0.02 8.76 6.36
C GLY A 104 -1.52 8.80 6.12
N LEU A 105 -2.04 9.85 5.47
CA LEU A 105 -3.47 9.98 5.19
C LEU A 105 -4.02 8.85 4.33
N PRO A 106 -3.43 8.52 3.15
CA PRO A 106 -3.90 7.38 2.38
C PRO A 106 -3.71 6.09 3.16
N ALA A 107 -2.57 5.89 3.83
CA ALA A 107 -2.31 4.62 4.50
C ALA A 107 -3.29 4.30 5.64
N VAL A 108 -3.64 5.31 6.46
CA VAL A 108 -4.67 5.17 7.49
C VAL A 108 -6.03 4.88 6.88
N THR A 109 -6.39 5.59 5.80
CA THR A 109 -7.67 5.42 5.12
C THR A 109 -7.80 4.00 4.56
N VAL A 110 -6.79 3.52 3.85
CA VAL A 110 -6.77 2.19 3.26
C VAL A 110 -6.74 1.11 4.34
N LEU A 111 -5.97 1.32 5.42
CA LEU A 111 -5.94 0.39 6.56
C LEU A 111 -7.34 0.19 7.15
N VAL A 112 -8.07 1.27 7.42
CA VAL A 112 -9.43 1.19 7.97
C VAL A 112 -10.33 0.39 7.02
N VAL A 113 -10.29 0.67 5.72
CA VAL A 113 -11.12 -0.04 4.73
C VAL A 113 -10.77 -1.53 4.66
N VAL A 114 -9.48 -1.90 4.64
CA VAL A 114 -9.03 -3.30 4.61
C VAL A 114 -9.42 -4.04 5.89
N LEU A 115 -9.34 -3.39 7.06
CA LEU A 115 -9.79 -3.96 8.33
C LEU A 115 -11.30 -4.22 8.32
N LEU A 116 -12.11 -3.28 7.81
CA LEU A 116 -13.55 -3.46 7.67
C LEU A 116 -13.90 -4.63 6.74
N ALA A 117 -13.22 -4.72 5.59
CA ALA A 117 -13.39 -5.83 4.66
C ALA A 117 -13.01 -7.18 5.29
N THR A 118 -11.98 -7.21 6.13
CA THR A 118 -11.56 -8.43 6.86
C THR A 118 -12.59 -8.85 7.90
N ARG A 119 -13.18 -7.90 8.63
CA ARG A 119 -14.21 -8.16 9.64
C ARG A 119 -15.50 -8.69 9.03
N ASP A 120 -15.90 -8.15 7.87
CA ASP A 120 -17.08 -8.59 7.14
C ASP A 120 -16.96 -10.06 6.69
N ALA A 121 -15.79 -10.42 6.14
CA ALA A 121 -15.48 -11.80 5.77
C ALA A 121 -15.57 -12.77 6.96
N GLY A 122 -14.99 -12.41 8.12
CA GLY A 122 -15.03 -13.25 9.32
C GLY A 122 -16.45 -13.43 9.88
N ARG A 123 -17.32 -12.42 9.75
CA ARG A 123 -18.74 -12.54 10.16
C ARG A 123 -19.51 -13.49 9.24
N ALA A 124 -19.26 -13.45 7.94
CA ALA A 124 -19.91 -14.35 6.98
C ALA A 124 -19.57 -15.83 7.28
N GLU A 125 -18.31 -16.12 7.61
CA GLU A 125 -17.84 -17.46 8.00
C GLU A 125 -18.50 -17.94 9.30
N ALA A 126 -18.61 -17.07 10.31
CA ALA A 126 -19.22 -17.42 11.60
C ALA A 126 -20.71 -17.78 11.49
N HIS A 127 -21.47 -17.07 10.64
CA HIS A 127 -22.89 -17.40 10.40
C HIS A 127 -23.06 -18.70 9.59
N GLY A 128 -22.15 -18.97 8.65
CA GLY A 128 -22.18 -20.21 7.87
C GLY A 128 -21.92 -21.47 8.68
N ASN A 129 -21.19 -21.36 9.80
CA ASN A 129 -20.88 -22.48 10.70
C ASN A 129 -21.95 -22.74 11.78
N ALA A 130 -22.98 -21.89 11.85
CA ALA A 130 -24.03 -21.94 12.88
C ALA A 130 -25.38 -22.48 12.37
N GLY A 131 -25.48 -22.86 11.10
CA GLY A 131 -26.66 -23.50 10.48
C GLY A 131 -26.34 -24.89 9.96
#